data_AF-G8LSJ7-F1
#
_entry.id   AF-G8LSJ7-F1
#
_cell.length_a   1.000
_cell.length_b   1.000
_cell.length_c   1.000
_cell.angle_alpha   90.00
_cell.angle_beta   90.00
_cell.angle_gamma   90.00
#
_symmetry.space_group_name_H-M   'P 1'
#
loop_
_entity.id
_entity.type
_entity.pdbx_description
1 polymer ?
#
loop_
_entity_poly.entity_id
_entity_poly.type
_entity_poly.pdbx_seq_one_letter_code
_entity_poly.pdbx_strand_id
1 'polypeptide(L)'
;MKKVAYLFFALILLMLSGCVENKKDVLTERSESLFVTEDEKNNNYNMNYRLDSEEYDTDFTEKDIYEINMKRDLLCLIMAYPEYVSGFERGTGDEVYVVMKSGTKILYDDKIPKTYEQKLANADLQDTLEMLYPLSDISELMDENYDPGRIRCYKFLKEVYGGSRKEIEKSLKGVNMGGKVCLFNDRNNAAESLKKAVKEISTAASSNLSANIFPVNGTYNYRVIAGTNQLSPHAFGIAIDFRSDKRDYWKWASRELGQQRLNQYPRKVVKIMEDNNFIWGGKWAHFDILHFEYRPELIIKARYHVEDFERIDPWYYGFPSEDEAVKGYIETIDKI
;
A
#
# COMPACT_ATOMS: atom_id res chain seq x y z
N MET A 1 -12.82 -56.96 -31.38
CA MET A 1 -12.25 -58.28 -30.95
C MET A 1 -12.00 -58.24 -29.43
N LYS A 2 -11.55 -59.33 -28.81
CA LYS A 2 -11.64 -59.54 -27.34
C LYS A 2 -10.57 -58.76 -26.52
N LYS A 3 -10.89 -58.53 -25.24
CA LYS A 3 -9.91 -58.17 -24.18
C LYS A 3 -8.93 -59.32 -23.93
N VAL A 4 -7.77 -59.03 -23.32
CA VAL A 4 -7.13 -59.80 -22.23
C VAL A 4 -5.96 -58.97 -21.67
N ALA A 5 -5.62 -59.17 -20.40
CA ALA A 5 -4.41 -58.63 -19.73
C ALA A 5 -3.76 -59.77 -18.93
N TYR A 6 -2.44 -59.69 -18.67
CA TYR A 6 -1.75 -60.58 -17.73
C TYR A 6 -0.53 -59.92 -17.07
N LEU A 7 -0.37 -60.14 -15.76
CA LEU A 7 0.87 -59.99 -15.00
C LEU A 7 1.60 -61.34 -14.98
N PHE A 8 2.92 -61.35 -14.79
CA PHE A 8 3.64 -62.46 -14.13
C PHE A 8 4.93 -61.98 -13.42
N PHE A 9 5.03 -62.27 -12.10
CA PHE A 9 6.18 -62.73 -11.28
C PHE A 9 7.59 -62.08 -11.45
N ALA A 10 8.39 -61.73 -10.41
CA ALA A 10 8.73 -62.37 -9.12
C ALA A 10 9.62 -63.63 -9.26
N LEU A 11 10.59 -63.99 -8.41
CA LEU A 11 11.07 -63.53 -7.08
C LEU A 11 12.55 -64.03 -6.85
N ILE A 12 13.07 -63.92 -5.61
CA ILE A 12 14.28 -64.57 -5.00
C ILE A 12 15.60 -63.76 -5.11
N LEU A 13 16.36 -63.32 -4.08
CA LEU A 13 16.40 -63.40 -2.59
C LEU A 13 17.57 -64.25 -2.00
N LEU A 14 18.05 -63.84 -0.81
CA LEU A 14 19.02 -64.46 0.15
C LEU A 14 20.53 -64.08 -0.09
N MET A 15 21.29 -63.47 0.85
CA MET A 15 21.63 -63.73 2.30
C MET A 15 22.89 -64.63 2.44
N LEU A 16 23.78 -64.61 3.46
CA LEU A 16 23.91 -64.05 4.86
C LEU A 16 25.46 -63.80 5.11
N SER A 17 26.11 -63.45 6.24
CA SER A 17 25.87 -63.27 7.70
C SER A 17 27.00 -62.41 8.35
N GLY A 18 26.89 -62.08 9.67
CA GLY A 18 27.99 -61.60 10.56
C GLY A 18 28.00 -60.08 10.82
N CYS A 19 27.59 -59.50 11.97
CA CYS A 19 27.80 -59.79 13.42
C CYS A 19 29.27 -59.52 13.86
N VAL A 20 29.58 -58.82 14.97
CA VAL A 20 29.11 -59.02 16.37
C VAL A 20 29.24 -57.73 17.24
N GLU A 21 28.15 -57.35 17.94
CA GLU A 21 28.02 -56.77 19.32
C GLU A 21 28.80 -55.52 19.86
N ASN A 22 28.36 -54.78 20.92
CA ASN A 22 27.07 -54.54 21.63
C ASN A 22 27.28 -53.47 22.75
N LYS A 23 26.20 -53.02 23.43
CA LYS A 23 26.06 -52.16 24.64
C LYS A 23 26.01 -50.62 24.45
N LYS A 24 25.19 -49.87 25.21
CA LYS A 24 23.87 -50.15 25.85
C LYS A 24 23.20 -48.83 26.34
N ASP A 25 22.02 -48.98 26.95
CA ASP A 25 21.23 -47.98 27.72
C ASP A 25 20.62 -46.85 26.88
N VAL A 26 19.30 -46.72 26.62
CA VAL A 26 18.02 -47.01 27.33
C VAL A 26 17.56 -45.92 28.30
N LEU A 27 16.51 -45.19 27.88
CA LEU A 27 15.24 -44.82 28.56
C LEU A 27 14.45 -44.02 27.48
N THR A 28 13.35 -44.50 26.89
CA THR A 28 11.93 -44.41 27.33
C THR A 28 11.49 -43.01 27.81
N GLU A 29 10.31 -42.48 27.45
CA GLU A 29 9.10 -43.19 27.02
C GLU A 29 8.17 -42.42 26.05
N ARG A 30 7.43 -43.20 25.24
CA ARG A 30 6.17 -42.95 24.49
C ARG A 30 5.62 -41.52 24.26
N SER A 31 5.33 -41.28 22.98
CA SER A 31 4.05 -40.66 22.56
C SER A 31 3.27 -41.64 21.68
N GLU A 32 2.06 -42.03 22.09
CA GLU A 32 1.10 -42.78 21.27
C GLU A 32 -0.05 -41.86 20.83
N SER A 33 -0.61 -42.11 19.65
CA SER A 33 -1.56 -41.22 18.97
C SER A 33 -3.02 -41.54 19.28
N LEU A 34 -3.91 -40.58 19.03
CA LEU A 34 -5.26 -40.87 18.54
C LEU A 34 -5.82 -39.72 17.70
N PHE A 35 -6.65 -40.04 16.71
CA PHE A 35 -7.35 -39.10 15.84
C PHE A 35 -8.70 -38.66 16.45
N VAL A 36 -9.07 -37.40 16.25
CA VAL A 36 -10.48 -36.92 16.18
C VAL A 36 -10.59 -35.93 14.99
N THR A 37 -11.79 -35.72 14.48
CA THR A 37 -12.10 -35.14 13.16
C THR A 37 -12.23 -33.61 13.13
N GLU A 38 -12.35 -33.07 11.91
CA GLU A 38 -12.90 -31.74 11.61
C GLU A 38 -14.29 -31.56 12.28
N ASP A 39 -14.58 -30.37 12.83
CA ASP A 39 -15.56 -29.44 12.25
C ASP A 39 -15.49 -28.03 12.92
N GLU A 40 -16.37 -27.12 12.48
CA GLU A 40 -16.73 -25.80 13.03
C GLU A 40 -15.72 -24.63 12.93
N LYS A 41 -16.00 -23.73 11.98
CA LYS A 41 -15.43 -22.37 11.90
C LYS A 41 -16.21 -21.39 12.78
N ASN A 42 -15.60 -20.85 13.82
CA ASN A 42 -15.75 -19.45 14.23
C ASN A 42 -14.83 -19.14 15.43
N ASN A 43 -13.90 -18.19 15.28
CA ASN A 43 -13.16 -17.62 16.40
C ASN A 43 -12.90 -16.14 16.17
N ASN A 44 -13.60 -15.29 16.93
CA ASN A 44 -13.18 -13.91 17.15
C ASN A 44 -11.89 -13.91 17.96
N TYR A 45 -10.82 -13.30 17.44
CA TYR A 45 -9.56 -13.17 18.16
C TYR A 45 -9.60 -12.01 19.18
N ASN A 46 -10.28 -12.24 20.31
CA ASN A 46 -10.07 -11.44 21.51
C ASN A 46 -8.73 -11.83 22.15
N MET A 47 -7.65 -11.17 21.74
CA MET A 47 -6.30 -11.37 22.29
C MET A 47 -6.10 -10.61 23.60
N ASN A 48 -6.46 -11.25 24.72
CA ASN A 48 -6.06 -10.79 26.05
C ASN A 48 -4.58 -11.14 26.32
N TYR A 49 -3.67 -10.18 26.06
CA TYR A 49 -2.30 -10.26 26.53
C TYR A 49 -2.17 -9.67 27.93
N ARG A 50 -1.60 -10.45 28.86
CA ARG A 50 -1.31 -10.02 30.23
C ARG A 50 0.20 -9.93 30.42
N LEU A 51 0.71 -8.73 30.67
CA LEU A 51 2.10 -8.44 31.02
C LEU A 51 2.11 -7.57 32.28
N ASP A 52 2.92 -7.92 33.26
CA ASP A 52 3.03 -7.17 34.52
C ASP A 52 4.00 -5.99 34.36
N SER A 53 3.48 -4.80 34.03
CA SER A 53 4.20 -3.53 34.17
C SER A 53 3.22 -2.34 34.26
N GLU A 54 3.15 -1.73 35.45
CA GLU A 54 2.57 -0.41 35.80
C GLU A 54 1.20 -0.03 35.16
N GLU A 55 0.15 0.04 35.99
CA GLU A 55 -1.21 0.43 35.59
C GLU A 55 -1.28 1.86 35.00
N TYR A 56 -1.20 1.96 33.67
CA TYR A 56 -1.71 3.09 32.92
C TYR A 56 -3.21 2.88 32.65
N ASP A 57 -4.04 3.80 33.16
CA ASP A 57 -5.49 3.81 32.98
C ASP A 57 -5.85 4.33 31.57
N THR A 58 -5.87 3.42 30.59
CA THR A 58 -6.01 3.75 29.16
C THR A 58 -7.07 2.90 28.45
N ASP A 59 -8.28 2.81 29.02
CA ASP A 59 -9.45 2.21 28.36
C ASP A 59 -10.04 3.18 27.31
N PHE A 60 -9.32 3.35 26.20
CA PHE A 60 -9.75 4.19 25.07
C PHE A 60 -10.93 3.55 24.34
N THR A 61 -12.01 4.31 24.12
CA THR A 61 -13.17 3.78 23.39
C THR A 61 -12.90 3.73 21.89
N GLU A 62 -13.67 2.90 21.16
CA GLU A 62 -13.65 2.87 19.69
C GLU A 62 -13.87 4.27 19.06
N LYS A 63 -14.63 5.15 19.74
CA LYS A 63 -14.86 6.53 19.31
C LYS A 63 -13.58 7.37 19.41
N ASP A 64 -12.82 7.22 20.49
CA ASP A 64 -11.60 8.00 20.70
C ASP A 64 -10.52 7.56 19.70
N ILE A 65 -10.40 6.25 19.47
CA ILE A 65 -9.52 5.67 18.44
C ILE A 65 -9.91 6.20 17.04
N TYR A 66 -11.22 6.29 16.74
CA TYR A 66 -11.69 6.90 15.48
C TYR A 66 -11.33 8.39 15.38
N GLU A 67 -11.61 9.20 16.40
CA GLU A 67 -11.32 10.65 16.38
C GLU A 67 -9.80 10.91 16.27
N ILE A 68 -8.96 10.15 16.98
CA ILE A 68 -7.49 10.21 16.88
C ILE A 68 -7.04 9.88 15.45
N ASN A 69 -7.50 8.75 14.88
CA ASN A 69 -7.12 8.35 13.52
C ASN A 69 -7.61 9.35 12.48
N MET A 70 -8.82 9.90 12.63
CA MET A 70 -9.33 11.00 11.80
C MET A 70 -8.44 12.23 11.89
N LYS A 71 -8.12 12.73 13.09
CA LYS A 71 -7.26 13.91 13.25
C LYS A 71 -5.88 13.72 12.60
N ARG A 72 -5.27 12.54 12.75
CA ARG A 72 -4.01 12.18 12.07
C ARG A 72 -4.15 12.15 10.55
N ASP A 73 -5.23 11.59 10.01
CA ASP A 73 -5.48 11.53 8.56
C ASP A 73 -5.74 12.90 7.93
N LEU A 74 -6.47 13.78 8.65
CA LEU A 74 -6.66 15.18 8.27
C LEU A 74 -5.32 15.93 8.27
N LEU A 75 -4.45 15.69 9.26
CA LEU A 75 -3.10 16.26 9.33
C LEU A 75 -2.24 15.79 8.13
N CYS A 76 -2.28 14.51 7.78
CA CYS A 76 -1.62 13.97 6.59
C CYS A 76 -2.11 14.67 5.30
N LEU A 77 -3.41 14.92 5.16
CA LEU A 77 -3.99 15.58 3.99
C LEU A 77 -3.54 17.04 3.85
N ILE A 78 -3.57 17.85 4.92
CA ILE A 78 -3.15 19.26 4.84
C ILE A 78 -1.63 19.42 4.70
N MET A 79 -0.83 18.54 5.31
CA MET A 79 0.63 18.48 5.08
C MET A 79 0.98 18.05 3.65
N ALA A 80 0.19 17.15 3.05
CA ALA A 80 0.39 16.70 1.68
C ALA A 80 -0.07 17.72 0.63
N TYR A 81 -1.07 18.55 0.96
CA TYR A 81 -1.77 19.43 0.02
C TYR A 81 -2.01 20.87 0.55
N PRO A 82 -1.01 21.58 1.10
CA PRO A 82 -1.21 22.85 1.81
C PRO A 82 -1.72 24.01 0.93
N GLU A 83 -1.43 23.95 -0.38
CA GLU A 83 -1.91 24.88 -1.40
C GLU A 83 -3.34 24.56 -1.90
N TYR A 84 -3.95 23.45 -1.45
CA TYR A 84 -5.27 22.99 -1.90
C TYR A 84 -6.27 22.79 -0.76
N VAL A 85 -5.83 22.39 0.43
CA VAL A 85 -6.64 22.31 1.65
C VAL A 85 -6.62 23.68 2.34
N SER A 86 -7.80 24.21 2.69
CA SER A 86 -7.96 25.48 3.40
C SER A 86 -8.21 25.31 4.90
N GLY A 87 -8.73 24.17 5.31
CA GLY A 87 -9.04 23.83 6.70
C GLY A 87 -10.05 22.69 6.77
N PHE A 88 -10.73 22.57 7.90
CA PHE A 88 -11.70 21.51 8.19
C PHE A 88 -12.96 22.09 8.81
N GLU A 89 -14.09 21.39 8.66
CA GLU A 89 -15.36 21.72 9.31
C GLU A 89 -16.04 20.44 9.80
N ARG A 90 -16.57 20.43 11.03
CA ARG A 90 -17.58 19.46 11.45
C ARG A 90 -18.98 19.96 11.06
N GLY A 91 -19.86 19.05 10.68
CA GLY A 91 -21.23 19.30 10.27
C GLY A 91 -22.17 19.60 11.45
N THR A 92 -23.46 19.45 11.20
CA THR A 92 -24.50 19.52 12.23
C THR A 92 -24.73 18.18 12.96
N GLY A 93 -24.20 17.09 12.42
CA GLY A 93 -23.99 15.82 13.13
C GLY A 93 -22.50 15.54 13.30
N ASP A 94 -22.12 14.26 13.29
CA ASP A 94 -20.73 13.82 13.42
C ASP A 94 -19.91 13.88 12.11
N GLU A 95 -20.47 14.42 11.01
CA GLU A 95 -19.76 14.45 9.72
C GLU A 95 -18.60 15.45 9.72
N VAL A 96 -17.41 15.04 9.27
CA VAL A 96 -16.26 15.95 9.12
C VAL A 96 -15.88 16.12 7.66
N TYR A 97 -15.58 17.36 7.28
CA TYR A 97 -15.26 17.75 5.91
C TYR A 97 -13.87 18.37 5.81
N VAL A 98 -13.10 17.92 4.81
CA VAL A 98 -11.95 18.67 4.31
C VAL A 98 -12.46 19.80 3.44
N VAL A 99 -12.10 21.03 3.79
CA VAL A 99 -12.44 22.23 3.02
C VAL A 99 -11.26 22.55 2.11
N MET A 100 -11.56 22.79 0.84
CA MET A 100 -10.57 23.08 -0.20
C MET A 100 -10.50 24.61 -0.43
N LYS A 101 -9.38 25.12 -0.94
CA LYS A 101 -9.17 26.57 -1.21
C LYS A 101 -10.18 27.16 -2.23
N SER A 102 -10.86 26.31 -3.00
CA SER A 102 -11.97 26.64 -3.90
C SER A 102 -13.32 26.84 -3.19
N GLY A 103 -13.44 26.44 -1.93
CA GLY A 103 -14.70 26.31 -1.20
C GLY A 103 -15.39 24.95 -1.36
N THR A 104 -14.86 24.03 -2.19
CA THR A 104 -15.34 22.64 -2.24
C THR A 104 -15.16 21.98 -0.87
N LYS A 105 -16.23 21.39 -0.33
CA LYS A 105 -16.18 20.52 0.86
C LYS A 105 -16.17 19.05 0.46
N ILE A 106 -15.28 18.26 1.01
CA ILE A 106 -15.10 16.83 0.72
C ILE A 106 -15.28 16.08 2.04
N LEU A 107 -16.27 15.17 2.09
CA LEU A 107 -16.56 14.36 3.27
C LEU A 107 -15.36 13.46 3.60
N TYR A 108 -15.01 13.36 4.87
CA TYR A 108 -13.94 12.47 5.33
C TYR A 108 -14.37 11.01 5.27
N ASP A 109 -15.44 10.65 5.99
CA ASP A 109 -15.95 9.29 6.21
C ASP A 109 -17.49 9.33 6.05
N ASP A 110 -18.08 8.44 5.24
CA ASP A 110 -19.53 8.35 5.05
C ASP A 110 -20.26 7.42 6.04
N LYS A 111 -19.51 6.75 6.92
CA LYS A 111 -19.97 5.78 7.94
C LYS A 111 -20.71 4.56 7.39
N ILE A 112 -20.65 4.31 6.09
CA ILE A 112 -21.22 3.12 5.47
C ILE A 112 -20.18 1.99 5.52
N PRO A 113 -20.50 0.78 6.03
CA PRO A 113 -19.63 -0.38 5.88
C PRO A 113 -19.54 -0.80 4.40
N LYS A 114 -18.35 -0.66 3.80
CA LYS A 114 -18.09 -0.94 2.38
C LYS A 114 -17.21 -2.20 2.21
N THR A 115 -17.56 -3.10 1.30
CA THR A 115 -16.63 -4.16 0.83
C THR A 115 -15.46 -3.53 0.06
N TYR A 116 -14.38 -4.30 -0.12
CA TYR A 116 -13.22 -3.86 -0.88
C TYR A 116 -13.58 -3.37 -2.31
N GLU A 117 -14.51 -4.03 -3.00
CA GLU A 117 -15.00 -3.64 -4.33
C GLU A 117 -15.83 -2.35 -4.27
N GLN A 118 -16.60 -2.16 -3.20
CA GLN A 118 -17.38 -0.94 -2.98
C GLN A 118 -16.45 0.25 -2.68
N LYS A 119 -15.41 0.06 -1.86
CA LYS A 119 -14.34 1.06 -1.65
C LYS A 119 -13.61 1.38 -2.95
N LEU A 120 -13.22 0.37 -3.72
CA LEU A 120 -12.65 0.58 -5.05
C LEU A 120 -13.59 1.37 -5.98
N ALA A 121 -14.92 1.19 -5.90
CA ALA A 121 -15.89 1.84 -6.77
C ALA A 121 -16.27 3.28 -6.34
N ASN A 122 -16.42 3.54 -5.04
CA ASN A 122 -16.88 4.80 -4.47
C ASN A 122 -16.26 5.05 -3.08
N ALA A 123 -15.00 5.45 -3.08
CA ALA A 123 -14.27 5.81 -1.87
C ALA A 123 -14.54 7.25 -1.39
N ASP A 124 -14.69 7.41 -0.07
CA ASP A 124 -14.44 8.67 0.64
C ASP A 124 -12.93 8.84 0.97
N LEU A 125 -12.57 9.77 1.86
CA LEU A 125 -11.17 10.02 2.23
C LEU A 125 -10.66 9.00 3.27
N GLN A 126 -11.50 8.55 4.18
CA GLN A 126 -11.19 7.51 5.17
C GLN A 126 -10.87 6.20 4.44
N ASP A 127 -11.72 5.77 3.50
CA ASP A 127 -11.47 4.62 2.61
C ASP A 127 -10.11 4.73 1.89
N THR A 128 -9.72 5.96 1.52
CA THR A 128 -8.48 6.24 0.78
C THR A 128 -7.23 6.15 1.66
N LEU A 129 -7.36 6.40 2.97
CA LEU A 129 -6.26 6.46 3.93
C LEU A 129 -6.20 5.25 4.87
N GLU A 130 -7.25 4.42 4.93
CA GLU A 130 -7.38 3.22 5.77
C GLU A 130 -6.16 2.29 5.69
N MET A 131 -5.74 1.92 4.46
CA MET A 131 -4.61 1.02 4.25
C MET A 131 -3.28 1.76 4.37
N LEU A 132 -2.54 1.46 5.43
CA LEU A 132 -1.18 1.95 5.63
C LEU A 132 -0.26 1.52 4.47
N TYR A 133 0.51 2.46 3.91
CA TYR A 133 1.53 2.12 2.93
C TYR A 133 2.84 1.72 3.64
N PRO A 134 3.34 0.47 3.52
CA PRO A 134 4.57 0.09 4.21
C PRO A 134 5.79 0.74 3.56
N LEU A 135 6.45 1.68 4.26
CA LEU A 135 7.69 2.33 3.79
C LEU A 135 8.94 1.44 3.92
N SER A 136 8.90 0.40 4.73
CA SER A 136 9.94 -0.65 4.79
C SER A 136 10.07 -1.38 3.45
N ASP A 137 11.19 -2.08 3.23
CA ASP A 137 11.29 -2.97 2.08
C ASP A 137 10.50 -4.27 2.32
N ILE A 138 9.98 -4.87 1.25
CA ILE A 138 9.05 -6.00 1.32
C ILE A 138 9.65 -7.26 0.69
N SER A 139 9.74 -8.35 1.46
CA SER A 139 10.21 -9.65 0.97
C SER A 139 9.18 -10.36 0.09
N GLU A 140 7.89 -10.17 0.37
CA GLU A 140 6.79 -10.88 -0.26
C GLU A 140 5.71 -9.92 -0.78
N LEU A 141 4.92 -10.37 -1.75
CA LEU A 141 3.72 -9.66 -2.22
C LEU A 141 2.67 -9.57 -1.10
N MET A 142 1.94 -8.46 -1.02
CA MET A 142 0.93 -8.22 0.01
C MET A 142 -0.20 -9.26 0.00
N ASP A 143 -0.83 -9.46 1.16
CA ASP A 143 -1.99 -10.34 1.34
C ASP A 143 -3.23 -9.86 0.57
N GLU A 144 -4.21 -10.76 0.38
CA GLU A 144 -5.38 -10.51 -0.45
C GLU A 144 -6.12 -9.20 -0.05
N ASN A 145 -6.45 -8.39 -1.07
CA ASN A 145 -7.09 -7.09 -0.94
C ASN A 145 -6.30 -6.00 -0.17
N TYR A 146 -5.07 -6.25 0.26
CA TYR A 146 -4.20 -5.21 0.81
C TYR A 146 -3.46 -4.45 -0.31
N ASP A 147 -4.06 -3.34 -0.74
CA ASP A 147 -3.61 -2.54 -1.89
C ASP A 147 -3.50 -1.04 -1.54
N PRO A 148 -2.57 -0.64 -0.65
CA PRO A 148 -2.46 0.74 -0.17
C PRO A 148 -2.34 1.76 -1.31
N GLY A 149 -3.37 2.60 -1.44
CA GLY A 149 -3.52 3.61 -2.48
C GLY A 149 -4.28 3.20 -3.74
N ARG A 150 -4.69 1.93 -3.91
CA ARG A 150 -5.61 1.55 -5.01
C ARG A 150 -7.05 1.99 -4.78
N ILE A 151 -7.44 2.20 -3.53
CA ILE A 151 -8.67 2.90 -3.14
C ILE A 151 -8.41 4.41 -3.22
N ARG A 152 -9.32 5.19 -3.82
CA ARG A 152 -9.08 6.61 -4.18
C ARG A 152 -10.35 7.46 -4.17
N CYS A 153 -10.37 8.52 -3.35
CA CYS A 153 -11.41 9.55 -3.38
C CYS A 153 -11.33 10.37 -4.68
N TYR A 154 -12.10 9.97 -5.69
CA TYR A 154 -12.11 10.65 -6.99
C TYR A 154 -12.60 12.10 -6.94
N LYS A 155 -13.29 12.53 -5.88
CA LYS A 155 -13.65 13.94 -5.66
C LYS A 155 -12.41 14.76 -5.34
N PHE A 156 -11.56 14.27 -4.43
CA PHE A 156 -10.31 14.92 -4.03
C PHE A 156 -9.28 14.97 -5.16
N LEU A 157 -9.06 13.85 -5.87
CA LEU A 157 -8.12 13.82 -7.00
C LEU A 157 -8.53 14.76 -8.15
N LYS A 158 -9.83 14.93 -8.40
CA LYS A 158 -10.35 15.90 -9.39
C LYS A 158 -10.13 17.35 -8.95
N GLU A 159 -10.40 17.66 -7.70
CA GLU A 159 -10.17 19.01 -7.15
C GLU A 159 -8.69 19.40 -7.26
N VAL A 160 -7.79 18.55 -6.76
CA VAL A 160 -6.35 18.82 -6.80
C VAL A 160 -5.83 18.80 -8.24
N TYR A 161 -5.98 17.70 -8.98
CA TYR A 161 -5.25 17.48 -10.24
C TYR A 161 -6.01 17.89 -11.51
N GLY A 162 -7.32 18.11 -11.44
CA GLY A 162 -8.18 18.59 -12.53
C GLY A 162 -9.45 17.75 -12.71
N GLY A 163 -10.61 18.40 -12.83
CA GLY A 163 -11.91 17.74 -12.95
C GLY A 163 -12.24 17.27 -14.36
N SER A 164 -11.57 17.82 -15.37
CA SER A 164 -11.75 17.49 -16.79
C SER A 164 -10.43 17.30 -17.52
N ARG A 165 -10.46 16.56 -18.64
CA ARG A 165 -9.31 16.37 -19.55
C ARG A 165 -8.60 17.70 -19.87
N LYS A 166 -9.36 18.75 -20.18
CA LYS A 166 -8.86 20.08 -20.55
C LYS A 166 -8.10 20.76 -19.40
N GLU A 167 -8.55 20.59 -18.17
CA GLU A 167 -7.86 21.14 -16.99
C GLU A 167 -6.56 20.40 -16.67
N ILE A 168 -6.57 19.08 -16.83
CA ILE A 168 -5.39 18.23 -16.62
C ILE A 168 -4.35 18.52 -17.69
N GLU A 169 -4.73 18.52 -18.98
CA GLU A 169 -3.82 18.82 -20.09
C GLU A 169 -3.21 20.23 -19.98
N LYS A 170 -3.97 21.20 -19.45
CA LYS A 170 -3.46 22.55 -19.16
C LYS A 170 -2.39 22.57 -18.07
N SER A 171 -2.39 21.63 -17.13
CA SER A 171 -1.40 21.54 -16.05
C SER A 171 -0.31 20.48 -16.25
N LEU A 172 -0.17 19.90 -17.44
CA LEU A 172 0.97 19.00 -17.73
C LEU A 172 2.27 19.80 -18.02
N LYS A 173 3.38 19.33 -17.46
CA LYS A 173 4.76 19.73 -17.79
C LYS A 173 5.52 18.56 -18.38
N GLY A 174 6.56 18.86 -19.17
CA GLY A 174 7.52 17.88 -19.65
C GLY A 174 8.65 17.63 -18.65
N VAL A 175 8.81 16.38 -18.22
CA VAL A 175 9.96 15.89 -17.42
C VAL A 175 10.85 15.03 -18.33
N ASN A 176 12.17 15.27 -18.31
CA ASN A 176 13.10 14.55 -19.19
C ASN A 176 13.55 13.22 -18.57
N MET A 177 13.04 12.11 -19.12
CA MET A 177 13.37 10.74 -18.79
C MET A 177 14.45 10.20 -19.74
N GLY A 178 15.72 10.49 -19.47
CA GLY A 178 16.84 9.91 -20.22
C GLY A 178 16.80 10.16 -21.75
N GLY A 179 16.27 11.32 -22.17
CA GLY A 179 16.08 11.69 -23.57
C GLY A 179 14.62 11.63 -24.05
N LYS A 180 13.72 10.93 -23.34
CA LYS A 180 12.27 10.94 -23.61
C LYS A 180 11.60 12.01 -22.74
N VAL A 181 10.94 12.99 -23.34
CA VAL A 181 10.06 13.89 -22.57
C VAL A 181 8.78 13.15 -22.21
N CYS A 182 8.48 13.07 -20.92
CA CYS A 182 7.27 12.49 -20.37
C CYS A 182 6.38 13.59 -19.77
N LEU A 183 5.06 13.48 -19.95
CA LEU A 183 4.12 14.50 -19.47
C LEU A 183 3.58 14.12 -18.09
N PHE A 184 3.69 15.05 -17.15
CA PHE A 184 3.31 14.86 -15.74
C PHE A 184 2.65 16.12 -15.18
N ASN A 185 1.77 15.98 -14.19
CA ASN A 185 0.99 17.11 -13.67
C ASN A 185 1.84 18.04 -12.79
N ASP A 186 1.77 19.35 -13.03
CA ASP A 186 2.47 20.39 -12.27
C ASP A 186 1.85 20.63 -10.89
N ARG A 187 0.54 20.36 -10.77
CA ARG A 187 -0.24 20.61 -9.57
C ARG A 187 0.29 19.79 -8.39
N ASN A 188 0.24 20.39 -7.21
CA ASN A 188 0.85 19.87 -5.98
C ASN A 188 2.31 19.39 -6.13
N ASN A 189 3.10 20.10 -6.95
CA ASN A 189 4.51 19.83 -7.24
C ASN A 189 4.82 18.46 -7.86
N ALA A 190 3.84 17.69 -8.34
CA ALA A 190 4.04 16.29 -8.74
C ALA A 190 5.09 16.11 -9.86
N ALA A 191 5.12 17.01 -10.86
CA ALA A 191 6.12 17.02 -11.92
C ALA A 191 7.54 17.39 -11.43
N GLU A 192 7.65 18.25 -10.41
CA GLU A 192 8.94 18.59 -9.81
C GLU A 192 9.45 17.45 -8.94
N SER A 193 8.58 16.76 -8.21
CA SER A 193 8.90 15.53 -7.46
C SER A 193 9.36 14.41 -8.40
N LEU A 194 8.70 14.20 -9.54
CA LEU A 194 9.21 13.27 -10.56
C LEU A 194 10.60 13.70 -11.05
N LYS A 195 10.78 14.99 -11.38
CA LYS A 195 12.06 15.55 -11.86
C LYS A 195 13.21 15.39 -10.84
N LYS A 196 12.93 15.47 -9.54
CA LYS A 196 13.90 15.18 -8.46
C LYS A 196 14.25 13.70 -8.41
N ALA A 197 13.25 12.81 -8.29
CA ALA A 197 13.44 11.36 -8.26
C ALA A 197 14.26 10.87 -9.47
N VAL A 198 13.99 11.41 -10.66
CA VAL A 198 14.65 11.06 -11.92
C VAL A 198 16.11 11.55 -11.97
N LYS A 199 16.40 12.72 -11.39
CA LYS A 199 17.77 13.21 -11.21
C LYS A 199 18.55 12.30 -10.26
N GLU A 200 17.97 11.96 -9.12
CA GLU A 200 18.56 11.06 -8.12
C GLU A 200 18.80 9.65 -8.68
N ILE A 201 17.81 9.08 -9.37
CA ILE A 201 17.92 7.83 -10.13
C ILE A 201 19.09 7.91 -11.11
N SER A 202 19.21 9.00 -11.87
CA SER A 202 20.27 9.18 -12.88
C SER A 202 21.66 9.30 -12.24
N THR A 203 21.78 9.96 -11.09
CA THR A 203 23.02 10.00 -10.28
C THR A 203 23.33 8.65 -9.63
N ALA A 204 22.30 7.85 -9.31
CA ALA A 204 22.42 6.52 -8.71
C ALA A 204 22.63 5.38 -9.72
N ALA A 205 22.54 5.64 -11.03
CA ALA A 205 22.40 4.62 -12.05
C ALA A 205 23.71 3.91 -12.43
N SER A 206 23.81 2.65 -12.03
CA SER A 206 24.60 1.66 -12.78
C SER A 206 23.83 1.17 -14.01
N SER A 207 24.51 0.52 -14.94
CA SER A 207 23.89 -0.10 -16.14
C SER A 207 22.70 -1.02 -15.80
N ASN A 208 22.83 -1.79 -14.72
CA ASN A 208 21.78 -2.70 -14.23
C ASN A 208 20.56 -1.97 -13.67
N LEU A 209 20.72 -0.74 -13.16
CA LEU A 209 19.61 0.10 -12.72
C LEU A 209 18.81 0.59 -13.93
N SER A 210 19.50 1.19 -14.92
CA SER A 210 18.91 1.72 -16.14
C SER A 210 18.12 0.66 -16.91
N ALA A 211 18.58 -0.60 -16.92
CA ALA A 211 17.92 -1.73 -17.58
C ALA A 211 16.52 -2.08 -17.01
N ASN A 212 16.15 -1.57 -15.84
CA ASN A 212 14.81 -1.71 -15.25
C ASN A 212 13.93 -0.47 -15.39
N ILE A 213 14.50 0.67 -15.83
CA ILE A 213 13.83 1.97 -15.89
C ILE A 213 13.55 2.39 -17.33
N PHE A 214 14.49 2.10 -18.23
CA PHE A 214 14.45 2.56 -19.62
C PHE A 214 14.26 1.39 -20.62
N PRO A 215 13.47 1.57 -21.69
CA PRO A 215 12.62 2.73 -21.96
C PRO A 215 11.42 2.81 -21.00
N VAL A 216 11.10 4.03 -20.54
CA VAL A 216 9.89 4.32 -19.76
C VAL A 216 8.68 3.98 -20.60
N ASN A 217 7.79 3.14 -20.08
CA ASN A 217 6.60 2.68 -20.79
C ASN A 217 5.60 3.83 -20.97
N GLY A 218 5.07 4.39 -19.87
CA GLY A 218 3.97 5.37 -19.89
C GLY A 218 4.07 6.46 -18.82
N THR A 219 3.39 7.59 -19.06
CA THR A 219 3.08 8.63 -18.06
C THR A 219 1.65 9.11 -18.29
N TYR A 220 1.40 10.35 -18.74
CA TYR A 220 0.05 10.81 -19.06
C TYR A 220 -0.63 9.96 -20.15
N ASN A 221 -1.84 9.48 -19.87
CA ASN A 221 -2.74 8.82 -20.83
C ASN A 221 -4.19 8.93 -20.33
N TYR A 222 -5.02 9.71 -21.03
CA TYR A 222 -6.42 9.95 -20.62
C TYR A 222 -7.33 8.76 -20.93
N ARG A 223 -7.37 7.80 -19.99
CA ARG A 223 -8.16 6.57 -20.05
C ARG A 223 -8.83 6.23 -18.72
N VAL A 224 -9.88 5.42 -18.77
CA VAL A 224 -10.38 4.70 -17.60
C VAL A 224 -9.51 3.48 -17.25
N ILE A 225 -9.68 2.93 -16.05
CA ILE A 225 -9.10 1.64 -15.67
C ILE A 225 -9.92 0.52 -16.31
N ALA A 226 -9.27 -0.45 -16.96
CA ALA A 226 -9.94 -1.50 -17.74
C ALA A 226 -10.84 -2.38 -16.86
N GLY A 227 -12.14 -2.37 -17.17
CA GLY A 227 -13.19 -3.00 -16.36
C GLY A 227 -13.95 -2.04 -15.43
N THR A 228 -13.69 -0.72 -15.49
CA THR A 228 -14.31 0.29 -14.62
C THR A 228 -14.74 1.53 -15.39
N ASN A 229 -15.54 2.40 -14.75
CA ASN A 229 -15.85 3.76 -15.22
C ASN A 229 -14.93 4.84 -14.62
N GLN A 230 -13.87 4.46 -13.91
CA GLN A 230 -13.00 5.37 -13.17
C GLN A 230 -11.75 5.76 -13.97
N LEU A 231 -11.31 7.02 -13.85
CA LEU A 231 -10.08 7.48 -14.49
C LEU A 231 -8.85 6.78 -13.89
N SER A 232 -7.91 6.38 -14.75
CA SER A 232 -6.61 5.87 -14.31
C SER A 232 -5.77 6.99 -13.69
N PRO A 233 -4.86 6.71 -12.74
CA PRO A 233 -3.85 7.67 -12.27
C PRO A 233 -3.04 8.33 -13.41
N HIS A 234 -2.78 7.59 -14.50
CA HIS A 234 -2.20 8.13 -15.73
C HIS A 234 -3.07 9.23 -16.39
N ALA A 235 -4.38 9.18 -16.24
CA ALA A 235 -5.30 10.15 -16.83
C ALA A 235 -5.28 11.50 -16.08
N PHE A 236 -4.84 11.52 -14.82
CA PHE A 236 -4.52 12.74 -14.07
C PHE A 236 -3.07 13.22 -14.30
N GLY A 237 -2.23 12.42 -14.96
CA GLY A 237 -0.81 12.71 -15.13
C GLY A 237 0.00 12.59 -13.83
N ILE A 238 -0.46 11.78 -12.86
CA ILE A 238 0.20 11.59 -11.55
C ILE A 238 0.86 10.22 -11.39
N ALA A 239 0.99 9.46 -12.48
CA ALA A 239 1.56 8.11 -12.45
C ALA A 239 2.51 7.83 -13.63
N ILE A 240 3.50 6.97 -13.37
CA ILE A 240 4.56 6.59 -14.30
C ILE A 240 4.77 5.07 -14.31
N ASP A 241 4.88 4.52 -15.51
CA ASP A 241 5.28 3.13 -15.74
C ASP A 241 6.74 3.11 -16.22
N PHE A 242 7.63 2.48 -15.47
CA PHE A 242 9.01 2.21 -15.90
C PHE A 242 9.06 1.05 -16.91
N ARG A 243 10.24 0.45 -17.15
CA ARG A 243 10.39 -0.58 -18.18
C ARG A 243 9.60 -1.83 -17.81
N SER A 244 8.69 -2.23 -18.69
CA SER A 244 7.84 -3.40 -18.53
C SER A 244 8.57 -4.75 -18.69
N ASP A 245 8.15 -5.70 -17.87
CA ASP A 245 8.38 -7.13 -17.92
C ASP A 245 7.01 -7.83 -17.98
N LYS A 246 6.92 -8.98 -18.64
CA LYS A 246 5.68 -9.79 -18.70
C LYS A 246 5.17 -10.21 -17.31
N ARG A 247 6.01 -10.16 -16.29
CA ARG A 247 5.73 -10.52 -14.90
C ARG A 247 5.22 -9.37 -14.02
N ASP A 248 5.14 -8.14 -14.54
CA ASP A 248 4.86 -6.98 -13.69
C ASP A 248 3.43 -6.87 -13.15
N TYR A 249 2.43 -7.54 -13.75
CA TYR A 249 1.02 -7.23 -13.49
C TYR A 249 0.13 -8.47 -13.25
N TRP A 250 -0.63 -8.42 -12.15
CA TRP A 250 -1.45 -9.52 -11.63
C TRP A 250 -2.51 -10.11 -12.59
N LYS A 251 -3.04 -9.35 -13.56
CA LYS A 251 -4.08 -9.88 -14.47
C LYS A 251 -3.56 -10.88 -15.51
N TRP A 252 -2.24 -11.01 -15.69
CA TRP A 252 -1.63 -11.94 -16.65
C TRP A 252 -0.38 -12.65 -16.14
N ALA A 253 0.24 -12.20 -15.04
CA ALA A 253 1.30 -12.91 -14.33
C ALA A 253 0.72 -13.64 -13.11
N SER A 254 1.14 -14.88 -12.87
CA SER A 254 0.81 -15.58 -11.63
C SER A 254 1.55 -14.97 -10.43
N ARG A 255 1.09 -15.24 -9.20
CA ARG A 255 1.68 -14.65 -7.98
C ARG A 255 3.15 -15.05 -7.80
N GLU A 256 3.55 -16.24 -8.23
CA GLU A 256 4.96 -16.69 -8.21
C GLU A 256 5.82 -15.91 -9.23
N LEU A 257 5.26 -15.59 -10.40
CA LEU A 257 5.93 -14.76 -11.41
C LEU A 257 6.07 -13.31 -10.94
N GLY A 258 5.03 -12.76 -10.29
CA GLY A 258 5.07 -11.47 -9.60
C GLY A 258 6.13 -11.45 -8.50
N GLN A 259 6.17 -12.48 -7.65
CA GLN A 259 7.18 -12.62 -6.58
C GLN A 259 8.61 -12.70 -7.13
N GLN A 260 8.84 -13.47 -8.21
CA GLN A 260 10.14 -13.49 -8.91
C GLN A 260 10.54 -12.13 -9.47
N ARG A 261 9.58 -11.29 -9.84
CA ARG A 261 9.82 -9.94 -10.37
C ARG A 261 10.02 -8.92 -9.26
N LEU A 262 9.28 -9.02 -8.15
CA LEU A 262 9.49 -8.26 -6.91
C LEU A 262 10.93 -8.46 -6.40
N ASN A 263 11.36 -9.73 -6.30
CA ASN A 263 12.71 -10.10 -5.86
C ASN A 263 13.84 -9.61 -6.79
N GLN A 264 13.51 -9.26 -8.03
CA GLN A 264 14.46 -8.72 -9.01
C GLN A 264 14.34 -7.20 -9.20
N TYR A 265 13.33 -6.55 -8.60
CA TYR A 265 13.10 -5.13 -8.79
C TYR A 265 14.12 -4.31 -8.01
N PRO A 266 14.74 -3.27 -8.60
CA PRO A 266 15.78 -2.51 -7.92
C PRO A 266 15.21 -1.66 -6.79
N ARG A 267 15.31 -2.16 -5.54
CA ARG A 267 14.81 -1.52 -4.31
C ARG A 267 15.32 -0.08 -4.12
N LYS A 268 16.51 0.26 -4.64
CA LYS A 268 17.03 1.64 -4.66
C LYS A 268 16.16 2.61 -5.49
N VAL A 269 15.51 2.14 -6.56
CA VAL A 269 14.55 2.95 -7.34
C VAL A 269 13.29 3.18 -6.52
N VAL A 270 12.76 2.11 -5.91
CA VAL A 270 11.58 2.15 -5.04
C VAL A 270 11.77 3.21 -3.95
N LYS A 271 12.88 3.14 -3.20
CA LYS A 271 13.20 4.12 -2.15
C LYS A 271 13.33 5.56 -2.68
N ILE A 272 14.03 5.79 -3.80
CA ILE A 272 14.16 7.16 -4.36
C ILE A 272 12.80 7.74 -4.77
N MET A 273 11.89 6.89 -5.27
CA MET A 273 10.52 7.29 -5.62
C MET A 273 9.70 7.59 -4.35
N GLU A 274 9.80 6.76 -3.31
CA GLU A 274 9.13 6.95 -2.00
C GLU A 274 9.63 8.20 -1.25
N ASP A 275 10.94 8.45 -1.25
CA ASP A 275 11.56 9.67 -0.72
C ASP A 275 11.09 10.93 -1.47
N ASN A 276 10.63 10.78 -2.72
CA ASN A 276 10.02 11.82 -3.54
C ASN A 276 8.47 11.75 -3.59
N ASN A 277 7.85 11.11 -2.60
CA ASN A 277 6.40 11.03 -2.39
C ASN A 277 5.60 10.20 -3.42
N PHE A 278 6.21 9.15 -4.01
CA PHE A 278 5.52 8.17 -4.84
C PHE A 278 5.31 6.84 -4.10
N ILE A 279 4.09 6.30 -4.15
CA ILE A 279 3.85 4.89 -3.81
C ILE A 279 4.21 3.98 -4.99
N TRP A 280 4.56 2.73 -4.70
CA TRP A 280 4.96 1.72 -5.67
C TRP A 280 3.92 0.60 -5.79
N GLY A 281 3.49 0.29 -7.02
CA GLY A 281 2.53 -0.78 -7.30
C GLY A 281 3.05 -2.20 -7.01
N GLY A 282 4.34 -2.36 -6.70
CA GLY A 282 4.88 -3.61 -6.16
C GLY A 282 4.43 -3.90 -4.71
N LYS A 283 3.99 -2.89 -3.95
CA LYS A 283 3.48 -3.05 -2.56
C LYS A 283 1.96 -3.22 -2.52
N TRP A 284 1.40 -3.95 -3.48
CA TRP A 284 -0.04 -4.23 -3.63
C TRP A 284 -0.29 -5.74 -3.77
N ALA A 285 -1.43 -6.21 -3.26
CA ALA A 285 -1.90 -7.58 -3.46
C ALA A 285 -2.08 -7.87 -4.96
N HIS A 286 -2.73 -6.92 -5.65
CA HIS A 286 -2.92 -6.89 -7.08
C HIS A 286 -1.75 -6.15 -7.75
N PHE A 287 -0.57 -6.74 -7.62
CA PHE A 287 0.72 -6.15 -7.97
C PHE A 287 0.79 -5.54 -9.38
N ASP A 288 1.43 -4.38 -9.46
CA ASP A 288 1.70 -3.59 -10.67
C ASP A 288 3.14 -3.04 -10.60
N ILE A 289 4.12 -3.94 -10.75
CA ILE A 289 5.50 -3.76 -10.29
C ILE A 289 6.30 -2.69 -11.07
N LEU A 290 5.88 -2.35 -12.29
CA LEU A 290 6.46 -1.23 -13.05
C LEU A 290 5.90 0.16 -12.66
N HIS A 291 4.82 0.20 -11.87
CA HIS A 291 3.96 1.37 -11.69
C HIS A 291 4.27 2.17 -10.42
N PHE A 292 4.21 3.49 -10.53
CA PHE A 292 4.33 4.42 -9.40
C PHE A 292 3.28 5.54 -9.48
N GLU A 293 2.64 5.88 -8.37
CA GLU A 293 1.69 7.00 -8.25
C GLU A 293 2.21 8.06 -7.27
N TYR A 294 2.13 9.34 -7.62
CA TYR A 294 2.43 10.44 -6.72
C TYR A 294 1.29 10.63 -5.71
N ARG A 295 1.53 10.18 -4.47
CA ARG A 295 0.54 10.10 -3.37
C ARG A 295 1.18 10.56 -2.04
N PRO A 296 1.46 11.87 -1.90
CA PRO A 296 2.14 12.41 -0.73
C PRO A 296 1.39 12.17 0.59
N GLU A 297 0.07 12.07 0.58
CA GLU A 297 -0.73 11.79 1.78
C GLU A 297 -0.45 10.40 2.36
N LEU A 298 -0.30 9.39 1.51
CA LEU A 298 0.00 8.01 1.94
C LEU A 298 1.45 7.89 2.45
N ILE A 299 2.38 8.57 1.78
CA ILE A 299 3.79 8.61 2.18
C ILE A 299 3.97 9.40 3.49
N ILE A 300 3.18 10.45 3.74
CA ILE A 300 3.18 11.19 5.01
C ILE A 300 2.52 10.36 6.12
N LYS A 301 1.37 9.71 5.88
CA LYS A 301 0.74 8.80 6.86
C LYS A 301 1.67 7.66 7.27
N ALA A 302 2.40 7.09 6.32
CA ALA A 302 3.38 6.04 6.59
C ALA A 302 4.63 6.55 7.32
N ARG A 303 5.11 7.77 7.00
CA ARG A 303 6.32 8.36 7.61
C ARG A 303 6.10 8.76 9.07
N TYR A 304 4.89 9.16 9.43
CA TYR A 304 4.48 9.50 10.80
C TYR A 304 3.47 8.49 11.35
N HIS A 305 3.60 7.23 10.93
CA HIS A 305 2.96 6.12 11.63
C HIS A 305 3.70 5.88 12.95
N VAL A 306 2.92 5.62 13.99
CA VAL A 306 3.37 5.23 15.35
C VAL A 306 2.40 4.15 15.81
N GLU A 307 2.85 3.23 16.66
CA GLU A 307 2.02 2.11 17.14
C GLU A 307 0.80 2.63 17.92
N ASP A 308 -0.26 1.81 18.05
CA ASP A 308 -1.52 2.29 18.65
C ASP A 308 -1.34 2.80 20.09
N PHE A 309 -0.42 2.19 20.87
CA PHE A 309 -0.08 2.63 22.23
C PHE A 309 0.71 3.96 22.28
N GLU A 310 1.26 4.42 21.15
CA GLU A 310 2.00 5.68 21.05
C GLU A 310 1.12 6.88 20.66
N ARG A 311 -0.15 6.65 20.29
CA ARG A 311 -1.08 7.72 19.83
C ARG A 311 -1.88 8.40 20.95
N ILE A 312 -1.60 8.03 22.20
CA ILE A 312 -2.42 8.29 23.39
C ILE A 312 -2.56 9.78 23.72
N ASP A 313 -1.46 10.49 23.97
CA ASP A 313 -1.44 11.94 24.16
C ASP A 313 -0.02 12.49 23.86
N PRO A 314 0.17 13.47 22.96
CA PRO A 314 -0.84 14.05 22.07
C PRO A 314 -1.22 13.15 20.90
N TRP A 315 -2.44 13.32 20.37
CA TRP A 315 -2.94 12.60 19.19
C TRP A 315 -2.02 12.74 17.96
N TYR A 316 -1.23 13.81 17.89
CA TYR A 316 -0.25 14.10 16.84
C TYR A 316 1.18 13.57 17.14
N TYR A 317 1.37 12.70 18.14
CA TYR A 317 2.69 12.13 18.44
C TYR A 317 3.35 11.49 17.19
N GLY A 318 4.67 11.70 17.04
CA GLY A 318 5.45 11.31 15.86
C GLY A 318 5.46 12.32 14.71
N PHE A 319 4.49 13.25 14.63
CA PHE A 319 4.55 14.36 13.66
C PHE A 319 5.53 15.46 14.14
N PRO A 320 6.11 16.26 13.22
CA PRO A 320 7.05 17.33 13.57
C PRO A 320 6.32 18.58 14.10
N SER A 321 5.80 18.53 15.33
CA SER A 321 5.07 19.62 16.01
C SER A 321 5.85 20.93 16.17
N GLU A 322 7.17 20.88 16.08
CA GLU A 322 8.06 22.05 16.17
C GLU A 322 8.13 22.86 14.87
N ASP A 323 7.54 22.37 13.78
CA ASP A 323 7.35 23.16 12.56
C ASP A 323 6.10 24.04 12.69
N GLU A 324 6.27 25.36 12.58
CA GLU A 324 5.18 26.33 12.79
C GLU A 324 3.99 26.17 11.81
N ALA A 325 4.20 25.59 10.62
CA ALA A 325 3.08 25.30 9.70
C ALA A 325 2.32 24.05 10.16
N VAL A 326 3.03 22.99 10.55
CA VAL A 326 2.44 21.75 11.10
C VAL A 326 1.67 22.02 12.40
N LYS A 327 2.25 22.84 13.28
CA LYS A 327 1.59 23.36 14.49
C LYS A 327 0.31 24.14 14.16
N GLY A 328 0.35 25.04 13.18
CA GLY A 328 -0.85 25.74 12.71
C GLY A 328 -1.92 24.81 12.12
N TYR A 329 -1.54 23.66 11.56
CA TYR A 329 -2.47 22.62 11.11
C TYR A 329 -3.08 21.84 12.28
N ILE A 330 -2.28 21.44 13.27
CA ILE A 330 -2.74 20.82 14.53
C ILE A 330 -3.75 21.75 15.22
N GLU A 331 -3.39 23.03 15.41
CA GLU A 331 -4.29 24.04 15.97
C GLU A 331 -5.59 24.22 15.16
N THR A 332 -5.61 23.89 13.87
CA THR A 332 -6.83 23.95 13.04
C THR A 332 -7.68 22.68 13.18
N ILE A 333 -7.05 21.54 13.44
CA ILE A 333 -7.68 20.23 13.65
C ILE A 333 -8.24 20.08 15.07
N ASP A 334 -7.68 20.78 16.07
CA ASP A 334 -8.23 20.85 17.43
C ASP A 334 -9.38 21.86 17.58
N LYS A 335 -9.86 22.46 16.47
CA LYS A 335 -11.03 23.34 16.41
C LYS A 335 -12.26 22.68 15.76
N ILE A 336 -12.17 21.39 15.40
CA ILE A 336 -13.28 20.53 14.91
C ILE A 336 -13.56 19.37 15.86
#